data_AF-A0A920TC67-F1
#
_entry.id   AF-A0A920TC67-F1
#
_cell.length_a   1.000
_cell.length_b   1.000
_cell.length_c   1.000
_cell.angle_alpha   90.00
_cell.angle_beta   90.00
_cell.angle_gamma   90.00
#
_symmetry.space_group_name_H-M   'P 1'
#
loop_
_entity.id
_entity.type
_entity.pdbx_description
1 polymer ?
#
loop_
_entity_poly.entity_id
_entity_poly.type
_entity_poly.pdbx_seq_one_letter_code
_entity_poly.pdbx_strand_id
1 'polypeptide(L)' 'MRWIFRDPCSIKKVRSSLRKMDVQVGSVINNAGFGLWGPVFHIKDDEISDQFDTNLFGPIRVNRISWRT' A
#
# COMPACT_ATOMS: atom_id res chain seq x y z
N MET A 1 0.38 15.94 0.42
CA MET A 1 1.16 14.96 1.22
C MET A 1 1.14 13.63 0.47
N ARG A 2 2.27 13.14 -0.04
CA ARG A 2 2.36 11.91 -0.86
C ARG A 2 2.86 10.77 0.03
N TRP A 3 1.98 9.85 0.41
CA TRP A 3 2.37 8.68 1.21
C TRP A 3 2.69 7.53 0.26
N ILE A 4 3.96 7.12 0.25
CA ILE A 4 4.44 6.03 -0.61
C ILE A 4 4.04 4.71 0.06
N PHE A 5 3.15 3.95 -0.57
CA PHE A 5 2.60 2.67 -0.07
C PHE A 5 3.56 1.48 -0.28
N ARG A 6 4.66 1.69 -0.99
CA ARG A 6 5.70 0.68 -1.27
C ARG A 6 6.64 0.47 -0.07
N ASP A 7 6.76 1.46 0.82
CA ASP A 7 7.67 1.39 1.99
C ASP A 7 6.91 0.96 3.27
N PRO A 8 7.23 -0.19 3.88
CA PRO A 8 6.66 -0.62 5.16
C PRO A 8 6.91 0.38 6.31
N CYS A 9 8.02 1.14 6.27
CA CYS A 9 8.33 2.14 7.29
C CYS A 9 7.38 3.35 7.20
N SER A 10 6.93 3.70 5.99
CA SER A 10 5.93 4.75 5.74
C SER A 10 4.60 4.44 6.44
N ILE A 11 4.08 3.21 6.31
CA ILE A 11 2.78 2.84 6.90
C ILE A 11 2.85 2.82 8.43
N LYS A 12 3.97 2.35 9.00
CA LYS A 12 4.23 2.41 10.45
C LYS A 12 4.25 3.86 10.97
N LYS A 13 4.86 4.79 10.22
CA LYS A 13 4.88 6.22 10.58
C LYS A 13 3.46 6.81 10.63
N VAL A 14 2.63 6.53 9.63
CA VAL A 14 1.23 6.99 9.62
C VAL A 14 0.48 6.50 10.85
N ARG A 15 0.60 5.20 11.19
CA ARG A 15 -0.01 4.65 12.42
C ARG A 15 0.48 5.36 13.68
N SER A 16 1.79 5.60 13.80
CA SER A 16 2.36 6.29 14.95
C SER A 16 1.83 7.73 15.08
N SER A 17 1.66 8.45 13.97
CA SER A 17 1.06 9.79 13.98
C SER A 17 -0.40 9.76 14.40
N LEU A 18 -1.21 8.82 13.88
CA LEU A 18 -2.62 8.69 14.26
C LEU A 18 -2.79 8.34 15.75
N ARG A 19 -1.91 7.47 16.29
CA ARG A 19 -1.88 7.16 17.73
C ARG A 19 -1.56 8.38 18.60
N LYS A 20 -0.64 9.25 18.16
CA LYS A 20 -0.34 10.50 18.88
C LYS A 20 -1.50 11.49 18.89
N MET A 21 -2.42 11.36 17.92
CA MET A 21 -3.62 12.19 17.79
C MET A 21 -4.85 11.56 18.47
N ASP A 22 -4.69 10.40 19.13
CA ASP A 22 -5.79 9.64 19.76
C ASP A 22 -6.95 9.31 18.80
N VAL A 23 -6.62 9.07 17.53
CA VAL A 23 -7.61 8.75 16.48
C VAL A 23 -7.79 7.24 16.38
N GLN A 24 -9.04 6.79 16.57
CA GLN A 24 -9.42 5.40 16.31
C GLN A 24 -9.72 5.18 14.82
N VAL A 25 -9.08 4.18 14.20
CA VAL A 25 -9.27 3.86 12.78
C VAL A 25 -10.36 2.79 12.63
N GLY A 26 -11.54 3.20 12.16
CA GLY A 26 -12.65 2.29 11.90
C GLY A 26 -12.52 1.49 10.60
N SER A 27 -11.87 2.06 9.58
CA SER A 27 -11.68 1.43 8.28
C SER A 27 -10.46 2.00 7.56
N VAL A 28 -9.85 1.20 6.71
CA VAL A 28 -8.75 1.61 5.83
C VAL A 28 -9.13 1.27 4.40
N ILE A 29 -9.09 2.27 3.52
CA ILE A 29 -9.41 2.11 2.11
C ILE A 29 -8.08 2.04 1.35
N ASN A 30 -7.78 0.89 0.77
CA ASN A 30 -6.68 0.79 -0.18
C ASN A 30 -7.19 1.10 -1.59
N ASN A 31 -6.84 2.28 -2.09
CA ASN A 31 -7.17 2.74 -3.43
C ASN A 31 -5.92 2.90 -4.33
N ALA A 32 -4.76 2.40 -3.91
CA ALA A 32 -3.55 2.48 -4.72
C ALA A 32 -3.54 1.31 -5.71
N GLY A 33 -3.59 1.62 -7.00
CA GLY A 33 -3.42 0.61 -8.04
C GLY A 33 -3.33 1.18 -9.44
N PHE A 34 -2.75 0.40 -10.35
CA PHE A 34 -2.70 0.70 -11.78
C PHE A 34 -2.74 -0.59 -12.61
N GLY A 35 -3.22 -0.51 -13.85
CA GLY A 35 -3.21 -1.65 -14.77
C GLY A 35 -1.97 -1.64 -15.65
N LEU A 36 -1.45 -2.83 -15.97
CA LEU A 36 -0.60 -3.05 -17.14
C LEU A 36 -1.46 -3.63 -18.24
N TRP A 37 -1.26 -3.13 -19.46
CA TRP A 37 -2.06 -3.49 -20.62
C TRP A 37 -1.16 -3.89 -21.78
N GLY A 38 -1.66 -4.84 -22.58
CA GLY A 38 -0.97 -5.35 -23.76
C GLY A 38 -0.61 -6.84 -23.65
N PRO A 39 0.04 -7.39 -24.68
CA PRO A 39 0.47 -8.78 -24.66
C PRO A 39 1.52 -9.03 -23.58
N VAL A 40 1.35 -10.11 -22.80
CA VAL A 40 2.22 -10.42 -21.65
C VAL A 40 3.71 -10.49 -22.02
N PHE A 41 4.02 -10.96 -23.22
CA PHE A 41 5.40 -11.11 -23.73
C PHE A 41 6.06 -9.78 -24.13
N HIS A 42 5.34 -8.66 -24.11
CA HIS A 42 5.88 -7.31 -24.32
C HIS A 42 6.04 -6.52 -23.01
N ILE A 43 5.50 -7.01 -21.91
CA ILE A 43 5.59 -6.35 -20.61
C ILE A 43 6.91 -6.76 -19.96
N LYS A 44 7.67 -5.79 -19.46
CA LYS A 44 8.95 -6.08 -18.80
C LYS A 44 8.74 -6.63 -17.39
N ASP A 45 9.68 -7.46 -16.93
CA ASP A 45 9.62 -8.09 -15.60
C ASP A 45 9.55 -7.06 -14.46
N ASP A 46 10.22 -5.91 -14.61
CA ASP A 46 10.19 -4.81 -13.64
C ASP A 46 8.82 -4.14 -13.58
N GLU A 47 8.16 -3.93 -14.73
CA GLU A 47 6.79 -3.41 -14.79
C GLU A 47 5.81 -4.37 -14.10
N ILE A 48 5.90 -5.68 -14.39
CA ILE A 48 5.08 -6.71 -13.73
C ILE A 48 5.30 -6.66 -12.22
N SER A 49 6.57 -6.66 -11.78
CA SER A 49 6.94 -6.59 -10.37
C SER A 49 6.36 -5.35 -9.69
N ASP A 50 6.41 -4.19 -10.35
CA ASP A 50 5.89 -2.93 -9.85
C ASP A 50 4.36 -2.94 -9.68
N GLN A 51 3.65 -3.63 -10.59
CA GLN A 51 2.20 -3.81 -10.47
C GLN A 51 1.87 -4.73 -9.28
N PHE A 52 2.58 -5.85 -9.12
CA PHE A 52 2.38 -6.74 -7.97
C PHE A 52 2.69 -6.02 -6.65
N ASP A 53 3.76 -5.23 -6.61
CA ASP A 53 4.11 -4.45 -5.42
C ASP A 53 3.03 -3.44 -5.05
N THR A 54 2.42 -2.79 -6.04
CA THR A 54 1.37 -1.79 -5.81
C THR A 54 0.00 -2.43 -5.52
N ASN A 55 -0.48 -3.30 -6.41
CA ASN A 55 -1.86 -3.79 -6.41
C ASN A 55 -2.08 -4.98 -5.48
N LEU A 56 -1.06 -5.82 -5.23
CA LEU A 56 -1.20 -7.02 -4.41
C LEU A 56 -0.51 -6.87 -3.06
N PHE A 57 0.79 -6.59 -3.06
CA PHE A 57 1.56 -6.54 -1.81
C PHE A 57 1.28 -5.28 -1.00
N GLY A 58 0.93 -4.16 -1.66
CA GLY A 58 0.45 -2.94 -1.01
C GLY A 58 -0.72 -3.21 -0.04
N PRO A 59 -1.87 -3.72 -0.51
CA PRO A 59 -2.99 -4.10 0.35
C PRO A 59 -2.62 -5.07 1.47
N ILE A 60 -1.81 -6.08 1.18
CA ILE A 60 -1.39 -7.05 2.20
C ILE A 60 -0.59 -6.37 3.31
N ARG A 61 0.36 -5.48 2.97
CA ARG A 61 1.17 -4.74 3.95
C ARG A 61 0.30 -3.85 4.83
N VAL A 62 -0.69 -3.18 4.25
CA VAL A 62 -1.65 -2.36 4.98
C VAL A 62 -2.47 -3.22 5.95
N ASN A 63 -3.01 -4.36 5.51
CA ASN A 63 -3.86 -5.22 6.35
C ASN A 63 -3.10 -5.97 7.46
N ARG A 64 -1.80 -6.23 7.29
CA ARG A 64 -0.97 -6.86 8.33
C ARG A 64 -0.72 -5.96 9.54
N ILE A 65 -1.03 -4.68 9.45
CA ILE A 65 -0.91 -3.75 10.57
C ILE A 65 -2.19 -3.80 11.39
N SER A 66 -2.07 -3.98 12.71
CA SER A 66 -3.23 -3.77 13.60
C SER A 66 -3.61 -2.30 13.60
N TRP A 67 -4.77 -2.00 13.01
CA TRP A 67 -5.41 -0.67 12.99
C TRP A 67 -6.29 -0.42 14.20
N ARG A 68 -6.69 -1.49 14.90
CA ARG A 68 -7.35 -1.40 16.20
C ARG A 68 -6.29 -1.11 17.27
N THR A 69 -6.42 0.05 17.89
CA THR A 69 -5.79 0.41 19.17
C THR A 69 -6.50 -0.31 20.30
#